data_AF-A0A6A6VUF0-F1
#
_entry.id   AF-A0A6A6VUF0-F1
#
_cell.length_a   1.000
_cell.length_b   1.000
_cell.length_c   1.000
_cell.angle_alpha   90.00
_cell.angle_beta   90.00
_cell.angle_gamma   90.00
#
_symmetry.space_group_name_H-M   'P 1'
#
loop_
_entity.id
_entity.type
_entity.pdbx_description
1 polymer ?
#
loop_
_entity_poly.entity_id
_entity_poly.type
_entity_poly.pdbx_seq_one_letter_code
_entity_poly.pdbx_strand_id
1 'polypeptide(L)'
;MASRRILSTEKGVLDVDQNGNAASTPSNEKSDISPAVPASVIYKLLAATLAMVILPLGTYFATVNTIFKGNATFAGATAAVMANVVLIGYIIAAVKEDESERVDADKKSKKSE
;
A
#
# COMPACT_ATOMS: atom_id res chain seq x y z
N MET A 1 64.16 -5.36 15.76
CA MET A 1 62.68 -5.31 15.74
C MET A 1 62.22 -5.63 14.33
N ALA A 2 61.65 -6.81 14.13
CA ALA A 2 61.31 -7.35 12.81
C ALA A 2 59.90 -6.89 12.39
N SER A 3 59.81 -6.20 11.25
CA SER A 3 58.55 -5.76 10.66
C SER A 3 57.88 -6.95 9.95
N ARG A 4 56.71 -7.41 10.42
CA ARG A 4 55.93 -8.45 9.75
C ARG A 4 55.25 -7.85 8.53
N ARG A 5 55.78 -8.18 7.35
CA ARG A 5 55.13 -7.97 6.05
C ARG A 5 53.80 -8.72 6.06
N ILE A 6 52.69 -7.99 6.11
CA ILE A 6 51.36 -8.57 5.88
C ILE A 6 51.35 -9.01 4.41
N LEU A 7 51.47 -10.31 4.19
CA LEU A 7 51.17 -10.95 2.92
C LEU A 7 49.65 -10.84 2.76
N SER A 8 49.21 -9.98 1.84
CA SER A 8 47.86 -10.09 1.28
C SER A 8 47.80 -11.43 0.55
N THR A 9 47.40 -12.48 1.25
CA THR A 9 46.86 -13.68 0.63
C THR A 9 45.49 -13.26 0.09
N GLU A 10 45.51 -12.74 -1.12
CA GLU A 10 44.34 -12.68 -1.99
C GLU A 10 43.91 -14.15 -2.16
N LYS A 11 43.02 -14.62 -1.27
CA LYS A 11 42.32 -15.88 -1.47
C LYS A 11 41.47 -15.67 -2.71
N GLY A 12 42.03 -16.08 -3.85
CA GLY A 12 41.29 -16.28 -5.08
C GLY A 12 40.08 -17.17 -4.81
N VAL A 13 38.99 -16.82 -5.47
CA VAL A 13 37.67 -17.44 -5.48
C VAL A 13 37.69 -18.88 -5.99
N LEU A 14 38.45 -19.78 -5.36
CA LEU A 14 38.66 -21.15 -5.83
C LEU A 14 38.83 -22.14 -4.65
N ASP A 15 38.03 -22.01 -3.59
CA ASP A 15 37.65 -23.18 -2.79
C ASP A 15 36.40 -23.77 -3.47
N VAL A 16 36.64 -24.41 -4.62
CA VAL A 16 35.68 -25.29 -5.29
C VAL A 16 35.60 -26.55 -4.42
N ASP A 17 34.45 -26.71 -3.77
CA ASP A 17 34.06 -27.91 -3.05
C ASP A 17 34.20 -29.12 -3.98
N GLN A 18 35.14 -30.02 -3.65
CA GLN A 18 35.41 -31.28 -4.35
C GLN A 18 34.40 -32.36 -3.95
N ASN A 19 33.13 -32.00 -3.76
CA ASN A 19 32.04 -32.96 -3.66
C ASN A 19 31.16 -32.82 -4.89
N GLY A 20 31.41 -33.72 -5.86
CA GLY A 20 30.81 -33.69 -7.17
C GLY A 20 29.30 -33.52 -7.13
N ASN A 21 28.84 -32.44 -7.73
CA ASN A 21 27.58 -32.34 -8.46
C ASN A 21 27.73 -31.18 -9.46
N ALA A 22 28.15 -31.55 -10.66
CA ALA A 22 28.18 -30.66 -11.82
C ALA A 22 26.74 -30.29 -12.20
N ALA A 23 26.27 -29.15 -11.69
CA ALA A 23 25.29 -28.27 -12.34
C ALA A 23 25.02 -27.10 -11.40
N SER A 24 25.81 -26.03 -11.48
CA SER A 24 25.28 -24.71 -11.20
C SER A 24 24.31 -24.36 -12.33
N THR A 25 23.16 -25.03 -12.34
CA THR A 25 21.94 -24.46 -12.93
C THR A 25 21.86 -23.05 -12.34
N PRO A 26 21.75 -21.98 -13.15
CA PRO A 26 21.48 -20.66 -12.59
C PRO A 26 20.26 -20.88 -11.72
N SER A 27 20.40 -20.66 -10.40
CA SER A 27 19.28 -20.78 -9.51
C SER A 27 18.22 -19.89 -10.11
N ASN A 28 17.19 -20.53 -10.68
CA ASN A 28 15.95 -19.89 -11.07
C ASN A 28 15.22 -19.55 -9.77
N GLU A 29 15.91 -18.85 -8.87
CA GLU A 29 15.35 -18.07 -7.78
C GLU A 29 14.60 -16.95 -8.48
N LYS A 30 13.39 -17.32 -8.89
CA LYS A 30 12.36 -16.40 -9.32
C LYS A 30 12.28 -15.34 -8.23
N SER A 31 12.73 -14.12 -8.54
CA SER A 31 12.56 -12.98 -7.65
C SER A 31 11.08 -12.96 -7.27
N ASP A 32 10.79 -13.20 -6.00
CA ASP A 32 9.42 -13.16 -5.51
C ASP A 32 8.96 -11.70 -5.57
N ILE A 33 8.28 -11.37 -6.67
CA ILE A 33 7.66 -10.07 -6.92
C ILE A 33 6.23 -10.03 -6.37
N SER A 34 5.85 -10.99 -5.53
CA SER A 34 4.55 -10.94 -4.87
C SER A 34 4.44 -9.60 -4.15
N PRO A 35 3.33 -8.85 -4.36
CA PRO A 35 3.20 -7.51 -3.80
C PRO A 35 3.39 -7.57 -2.27
N ALA A 36 4.39 -6.85 -1.76
CA ALA A 36 4.66 -6.77 -0.32
C ALA A 36 3.52 -6.09 0.46
N VAL A 37 2.58 -5.46 -0.25
CA VAL A 37 1.38 -4.83 0.30
C VAL A 37 0.14 -5.68 0.00
N PRO A 38 -0.67 -6.05 1.02
CA PRO A 38 -1.88 -6.82 0.83
C PRO A 38 -2.84 -6.16 -0.17
N ALA A 39 -3.45 -6.96 -1.06
CA ALA A 39 -4.38 -6.45 -2.08
C ALA A 39 -5.57 -5.67 -1.48
N SER A 40 -6.02 -6.04 -0.27
CA SER A 40 -7.06 -5.31 0.45
C SER A 40 -6.69 -3.84 0.68
N VAL A 41 -5.44 -3.56 1.04
CA VAL A 41 -4.93 -2.19 1.24
C VAL A 41 -4.95 -1.40 -0.06
N ILE A 42 -4.59 -2.04 -1.17
CA ILE A 42 -4.62 -1.39 -2.50
C ILE A 42 -6.04 -0.93 -2.84
N TYR A 43 -7.05 -1.78 -2.63
CA TYR A 43 -8.44 -1.41 -2.86
C TYR A 43 -8.93 -0.31 -1.93
N LYS A 44 -8.52 -0.31 -0.65
CA LYS A 44 -8.84 0.76 0.31
C LYS A 44 -8.26 2.10 -0.13
N LEU A 45 -6.98 2.13 -0.53
CA LEU A 45 -6.31 3.34 -1.03
C LEU A 45 -6.96 3.85 -2.32
N LEU A 46 -7.30 2.94 -3.25
CA LEU A 46 -7.99 3.29 -4.49
C LEU A 46 -9.39 3.86 -4.22
N ALA A 47 -10.18 3.21 -3.36
CA ALA A 47 -11.51 3.68 -3.01
C ALA A 47 -11.48 5.04 -2.31
N ALA A 48 -10.54 5.26 -1.38
CA ALA A 48 -10.39 6.52 -0.66
C ALA A 48 -10.05 7.69 -1.60
N THR A 49 -9.08 7.48 -2.49
CA THR A 49 -8.66 8.49 -3.47
C THR A 49 -9.77 8.80 -4.47
N LEU A 50 -10.44 7.76 -4.98
CA LEU A 50 -11.55 7.91 -5.90
C LEU A 50 -12.73 8.63 -5.24
N ALA A 51 -13.05 8.32 -3.98
CA ALA A 51 -14.12 9.00 -3.24
C ALA A 51 -13.83 10.50 -3.05
N MET A 52 -12.59 10.85 -2.68
CA MET A 52 -12.20 12.25 -2.45
C MET A 52 -12.27 13.11 -3.71
N VAL A 53 -12.11 12.51 -4.89
CA VAL A 53 -12.22 13.21 -6.18
C VAL A 53 -13.66 13.19 -6.69
N ILE A 54 -14.29 12.01 -6.74
CA ILE A 54 -15.59 11.84 -7.40
C ILE A 54 -16.74 12.44 -6.58
N LEU A 55 -16.76 12.33 -5.26
CA LEU A 55 -17.91 12.83 -4.48
C LEU A 55 -18.01 14.37 -4.51
N PRO A 56 -16.94 15.15 -4.23
CA PRO A 56 -17.02 16.61 -4.26
C PRO A 56 -17.25 17.15 -5.68
N LEU A 57 -16.54 16.60 -6.68
CA LEU A 57 -16.72 16.99 -8.08
C LEU A 57 -18.09 16.57 -8.63
N GLY A 58 -18.51 15.34 -8.33
CA GLY A 58 -19.82 14.81 -8.71
C GLY A 58 -20.94 15.65 -8.10
N THR A 59 -20.81 16.04 -6.83
CA THR A 59 -21.75 16.98 -6.19
C THR A 59 -21.79 18.31 -6.92
N TYR A 60 -20.63 18.89 -7.25
CA TYR A 60 -20.57 20.17 -7.98
C TYR A 60 -21.34 20.10 -9.32
N PHE A 61 -21.00 19.13 -10.17
CA PHE A 61 -21.63 18.99 -11.48
C PHE A 61 -23.10 18.55 -11.40
N ALA A 62 -23.46 17.75 -10.40
CA ALA A 62 -24.86 17.40 -10.15
C ALA A 62 -25.68 18.63 -9.72
N THR A 63 -25.16 19.46 -8.81
CA THR A 63 -25.89 20.59 -8.23
C THR A 63 -25.91 21.84 -9.11
N VAL A 64 -24.87 22.08 -9.93
CA VAL A 64 -24.78 23.29 -10.77
C VAL A 64 -25.93 23.40 -11.77
N ASN A 65 -26.38 22.28 -12.34
CA ASN A 65 -27.39 22.26 -13.38
C ASN A 65 -28.80 21.93 -12.87
N THR A 66 -28.92 21.21 -11.75
CA THR A 66 -30.23 20.78 -11.22
C THR A 66 -30.85 21.76 -10.23
N ILE A 67 -30.04 22.47 -9.43
CA ILE A 67 -30.53 23.29 -8.31
C ILE A 67 -30.23 24.78 -8.53
N PHE A 68 -29.06 25.13 -9.06
CA PHE A 68 -28.61 26.52 -9.13
C PHE A 68 -28.64 27.17 -10.52
N LYS A 69 -29.22 26.50 -11.54
CA LYS A 69 -29.40 27.01 -12.92
C LYS A 69 -28.14 27.68 -13.50
N GLY A 70 -26.97 27.09 -13.27
CA GLY A 70 -25.70 27.59 -13.79
C GLY A 70 -24.93 28.58 -12.90
N ASN A 71 -25.41 28.89 -11.68
CA ASN A 71 -24.62 29.70 -10.75
C ASN A 71 -23.50 28.86 -10.09
N ALA A 72 -22.32 28.93 -10.69
CA ALA A 72 -21.11 28.23 -10.26
C ALA A 72 -20.69 28.56 -8.82
N THR A 73 -21.00 29.76 -8.30
CA THR A 73 -20.62 30.17 -6.94
C THR A 73 -21.42 29.40 -5.89
N PHE A 74 -22.73 29.25 -6.07
CA PHE A 74 -23.57 28.48 -5.15
C PHE A 74 -23.32 26.97 -5.26
N ALA A 75 -23.12 26.46 -6.48
CA ALA A 75 -22.75 25.07 -6.69
C ALA A 75 -21.38 24.75 -6.05
N GLY A 76 -20.40 25.66 -6.20
CA GLY A 76 -19.09 25.56 -5.58
C GLY A 76 -19.14 25.60 -4.05
N ALA A 77 -19.95 26.49 -3.46
CA ALA A 77 -20.15 26.55 -2.01
C ALA A 77 -20.75 25.24 -1.48
N THR A 78 -21.71 24.66 -2.18
CA THR A 78 -22.34 23.38 -1.80
C THR A 78 -21.36 22.22 -1.93
N ALA A 79 -20.50 22.23 -2.96
CA ALA A 79 -19.42 21.26 -3.12
C ALA A 79 -18.37 21.34 -2.01
N ALA A 80 -18.01 22.55 -1.56
CA ALA A 80 -17.11 22.74 -0.43
C ALA A 80 -17.70 22.19 0.89
N VAL A 81 -18.99 22.38 1.12
CA VAL A 81 -19.70 21.75 2.25
C VAL A 81 -19.67 20.22 2.12
N MET A 82 -19.92 19.68 0.93
CA MET A 82 -19.85 18.24 0.70
C MET A 82 -18.44 17.66 0.86
N ALA A 83 -17.38 18.43 0.58
CA ALA A 83 -16.02 17.99 0.88
C ALA A 83 -15.79 17.75 2.38
N ASN A 84 -16.37 18.60 3.25
CA ASN A 84 -16.32 18.38 4.71
C ASN A 84 -17.12 17.15 5.13
N VAL A 85 -18.26 16.87 4.48
CA VAL A 85 -19.03 15.64 4.69
C VAL A 85 -18.21 14.41 4.28
N VAL A 86 -17.51 14.46 3.16
CA VAL A 86 -16.61 13.38 2.71
C VAL A 86 -15.49 13.15 3.72
N LEU A 87 -14.89 14.22 4.27
CA LEU A 87 -13.87 14.11 5.31
C LEU A 87 -14.42 13.37 6.55
N ILE A 88 -15.59 13.76 7.04
CA ILE A 88 -16.23 13.10 8.18
C ILE A 88 -16.55 11.63 7.83
N GLY A 89 -17.06 11.36 6.62
CA GLY A 89 -17.32 10.02 6.14
C GLY A 89 -16.06 9.15 6.06
N TYR A 90 -14.93 9.73 5.65
CA TYR A 90 -13.64 9.05 5.65
C TYR A 90 -13.17 8.70 7.06
N ILE A 91 -13.32 9.62 8.02
CA ILE A 91 -13.02 9.35 9.44
C ILE A 91 -13.86 8.17 9.95
N ILE A 92 -15.17 8.16 9.66
CA ILE A 92 -16.06 7.07 10.08
C ILE A 92 -15.64 5.74 9.41
N ALA A 93 -15.33 5.77 8.12
CA ALA A 93 -14.87 4.58 7.40
C ALA A 93 -13.58 4.03 8.00
N ALA A 94 -12.62 4.91 8.32
CA ALA A 94 -11.37 4.54 8.96
C ALA A 94 -11.59 3.93 10.36
N VAL A 95 -12.50 4.49 11.17
CA VAL A 95 -12.83 3.94 12.49
C VAL A 95 -13.49 2.55 12.38
N LYS A 96 -14.43 2.37 11.44
CA LYS A 96 -15.07 1.05 11.23
C LYS A 96 -14.09 0.00 10.71
N GLU A 97 -13.16 0.43 9.88
CA GLU A 97 -12.09 -0.40 9.36
C GLU A 97 -11.13 -0.85 10.47
N ASP A 98 -10.75 0.07 11.37
CA ASP A 98 -9.92 -0.23 12.54
C ASP A 98 -10.60 -1.21 13.51
N GLU A 99 -11.91 -1.09 13.74
CA GLU A 99 -12.66 -2.08 14.52
C GLU A 99 -12.70 -3.47 13.86
N SER A 100 -12.90 -3.53 12.54
CA SER A 100 -12.97 -4.81 11.82
C SER A 100 -11.67 -5.60 11.89
N GLU A 101 -10.51 -4.93 11.75
CA GLU A 101 -9.21 -5.58 11.86
C GLU A 101 -8.96 -6.12 13.27
N ARG A 102 -9.43 -5.42 14.31
CA ARG A 102 -9.33 -5.86 15.71
C ARG A 102 -10.20 -7.10 15.99
N VAL A 103 -11.42 -7.15 15.45
CA VAL A 103 -12.33 -8.29 15.63
C VAL A 103 -11.84 -9.53 14.87
N ASP A 104 -11.29 -9.35 13.67
CA ASP A 104 -10.73 -10.46 12.89
C ASP A 104 -9.43 -11.00 13.51
N ALA A 105 -8.59 -10.13 14.08
CA ALA A 105 -7.41 -10.56 14.85
C ALA A 105 -7.80 -11.40 16.08
N ASP A 106 -8.83 -10.99 16.83
CA ASP A 106 -9.30 -11.70 18.04
C ASP A 106 -10.02 -13.03 17.72
N LYS A 107 -10.66 -13.14 16.56
CA LYS A 107 -11.20 -14.42 16.07
C LYS A 107 -10.11 -15.38 15.60
N LYS A 108 -9.02 -14.87 15.04
CA LYS A 108 -7.92 -15.69 14.55
C LYS A 108 -7.09 -16.26 15.71
N SER A 109 -6.89 -15.49 16.78
CA SER A 109 -6.20 -15.96 18.00
C SER A 109 -6.98 -17.05 18.73
N LYS A 110 -8.31 -16.90 18.87
CA LYS A 110 -9.19 -17.92 19.50
C LYS A 110 -9.36 -19.22 18.71
N LYS A 111 -9.03 -19.24 17.41
CA LYS A 111 -9.11 -20.45 16.57
C LYS A 111 -7.78 -21.22 16.51
N SER A 112 -6.69 -20.60 16.95
CA SER A 112 -5.35 -21.19 17.03
C SER A 112 -5.00 -21.74 18.42
N GLU A 113 -5.90 -21.58 19.39
CA GLU A 113 -5.84 -22.16 20.75
C GLU A 113 -6.87 -23.29 20.86
#